data_AF-A0A8T8WGK0-F1
#
_entry.id   AF-A0A8T8WGK0-F1
#
_cell.length_a   1.000
_cell.length_b   1.000
_cell.length_c   1.000
_cell.angle_alpha   90.00
_cell.angle_beta   90.00
_cell.angle_gamma   90.00
#
_symmetry.space_group_name_H-M   'P 1'
#
loop_
_entity.id
_entity.type
_entity.pdbx_description
1 polymer ?
#
loop_
_entity_poly.entity_id
_entity_poly.type
_entity_poly.pdbx_seq_one_letter_code
_entity_poly.pdbx_strand_id
1 'polypeptide(L)'
;MTDITTLLDRDDTDAVRARLADRREGDARERKDLLRALRSAAEDDPAAVGRVADAVVPYLTDPDRAVRLSTAKVFVAVAERCPERVVPVREALAERLADEDEFYYVRARAAEALGYAAVADPAAVASPELLADLRIGLAFDDREVREKLAKALEHVALGDPDRLRHRVADLAEHLDDDAETVRYHLLAALVVVGCVDPERLTDARPALVARLDDESPYVRGRAAEALGLLTRADDPEETEDGAGGIEDGAGAAIGTVPGVADDLRAAARVEEADGDATRFVADRVRFALASAADVDAGLVQESDADPGPEPEGVFGDDAPEDDACGDDAAVGTVEGVRATSEAAVTAIRRPNETRCPHCGTDVPDTAPICPVCGSPR
;
A
#
# COMPACT_ATOMS: atom_id res chain seq x y z
N MET A 1 -46.02 -9.63 -2.74
CA MET A 1 -44.76 -9.64 -3.53
C MET A 1 -43.75 -10.45 -2.75
N THR A 2 -43.07 -11.40 -3.41
CA THR A 2 -42.00 -12.19 -2.79
C THR A 2 -40.82 -11.28 -2.44
N ASP A 3 -40.25 -11.48 -1.26
CA ASP A 3 -39.07 -10.73 -0.81
C ASP A 3 -37.83 -11.12 -1.61
N ILE A 4 -36.87 -10.20 -1.79
CA ILE A 4 -35.66 -10.45 -2.60
C ILE A 4 -34.78 -11.53 -1.97
N THR A 5 -34.76 -11.64 -0.64
CA THR A 5 -34.06 -12.69 0.10
C THR A 5 -34.60 -14.06 -0.27
N THR A 6 -35.92 -14.23 -0.29
CA THR A 6 -36.57 -15.49 -0.69
C THR A 6 -36.29 -15.87 -2.15
N LEU A 7 -36.09 -14.88 -3.03
CA LEU A 7 -35.70 -15.15 -4.42
C LEU A 7 -34.23 -15.60 -4.50
N LEU A 8 -33.34 -15.00 -3.71
CA LEU A 8 -31.94 -15.40 -3.58
C LEU A 8 -31.82 -16.81 -2.98
N ASP A 9 -32.58 -17.14 -1.94
CA ASP A 9 -32.60 -18.47 -1.30
C ASP A 9 -33.02 -19.59 -2.27
N ARG A 10 -33.83 -19.24 -3.27
CA ARG A 10 -34.30 -20.16 -4.31
C ARG A 10 -33.38 -20.19 -5.54
N ASP A 11 -32.31 -19.41 -5.52
CA ASP A 11 -31.40 -19.17 -6.64
C ASP A 11 -32.11 -18.70 -7.93
N ASP A 12 -33.22 -17.97 -7.77
CA ASP A 12 -34.02 -17.46 -8.90
C ASP A 12 -33.44 -16.14 -9.40
N THR A 13 -32.28 -16.21 -10.04
CA THR A 13 -31.53 -15.03 -10.49
C THR A 13 -32.30 -14.15 -11.46
N ASP A 14 -33.14 -14.74 -12.33
CA ASP A 14 -34.00 -13.98 -13.26
C ASP A 14 -35.06 -13.19 -12.51
N ALA A 15 -35.72 -13.79 -11.51
CA ALA A 15 -36.69 -13.07 -10.68
C ALA A 15 -36.01 -11.99 -9.84
N VAL A 16 -34.80 -12.23 -9.32
CA VAL A 16 -34.01 -11.20 -8.59
C VAL A 16 -33.70 -10.01 -9.52
N ARG A 17 -33.26 -10.28 -10.76
CA ARG A 17 -32.97 -9.24 -11.76
C ARG A 17 -34.21 -8.43 -12.13
N ALA A 18 -35.33 -9.10 -12.38
CA ALA A 18 -36.61 -8.43 -12.65
C ALA A 18 -37.04 -7.56 -11.45
N ARG A 19 -36.89 -8.08 -10.23
CA ARG A 19 -37.21 -7.35 -9.00
C ARG A 19 -36.35 -6.09 -8.81
N LEU A 20 -35.05 -6.19 -9.12
CA LEU A 20 -34.11 -5.07 -9.10
C LEU A 20 -34.47 -4.03 -10.15
N ALA A 21 -34.85 -4.44 -11.37
CA ALA A 21 -35.28 -3.53 -12.41
C ALA A 21 -36.57 -2.77 -12.02
N ASP A 22 -37.59 -3.49 -11.57
CA ASP A 22 -38.89 -2.93 -11.17
C ASP A 22 -38.76 -1.91 -10.02
N ARG A 23 -37.81 -2.10 -9.12
CA ARG A 23 -37.62 -1.21 -7.97
C ARG A 23 -36.90 0.08 -8.26
N ARG A 24 -36.29 0.24 -9.45
CA ARG A 24 -35.63 1.49 -9.84
C ARG A 24 -36.60 2.66 -9.92
N GLU A 25 -37.87 2.39 -10.24
CA GLU A 25 -38.93 3.40 -10.33
C GLU A 25 -39.60 3.70 -8.99
N GLY A 26 -39.30 2.90 -7.94
CA GLY A 26 -39.79 3.14 -6.58
C GLY A 26 -39.17 4.39 -5.96
N ASP A 27 -39.65 4.79 -4.79
CA ASP A 27 -39.07 5.92 -4.08
C ASP A 27 -37.66 5.60 -3.52
N ALA A 28 -36.92 6.64 -3.11
CA ALA A 28 -35.55 6.46 -2.61
C ALA A 28 -35.46 5.55 -1.36
N ARG A 29 -36.51 5.52 -0.54
CA ARG A 29 -36.57 4.68 0.66
C ARG A 29 -36.74 3.21 0.25
N GLU A 30 -37.62 2.93 -0.70
CA GLU A 30 -37.81 1.57 -1.23
C GLU A 30 -36.52 1.03 -1.87
N ARG A 31 -35.81 1.85 -2.66
CA ARG A 31 -34.52 1.47 -3.26
C ARG A 31 -33.46 1.21 -2.20
N LYS A 32 -33.39 2.07 -1.18
CA LYS A 32 -32.45 1.91 -0.06
C LYS A 32 -32.74 0.66 0.78
N ASP A 33 -34.01 0.38 1.07
CA ASP A 33 -34.40 -0.78 1.85
C ASP A 33 -34.12 -2.08 1.08
N LEU A 34 -34.31 -2.08 -0.24
CA LEU A 34 -33.91 -3.18 -1.13
C LEU A 34 -32.39 -3.43 -1.06
N LEU A 35 -31.57 -2.39 -1.22
CA LEU A 35 -30.10 -2.53 -1.17
C LEU A 35 -29.60 -2.94 0.21
N ARG A 36 -30.28 -2.52 1.29
CA ARG A 36 -29.98 -3.00 2.64
C ARG A 36 -30.26 -4.50 2.77
N ALA A 37 -31.38 -4.99 2.22
CA ALA A 37 -31.70 -6.42 2.20
C ALA A 37 -30.66 -7.21 1.39
N LEU A 38 -30.26 -6.70 0.21
CA LEU A 38 -29.18 -7.30 -0.58
C LEU A 38 -27.85 -7.33 0.16
N ARG A 39 -27.49 -6.26 0.86
CA ARG A 39 -26.26 -6.22 1.65
C ARG A 39 -26.28 -7.26 2.77
N SER A 40 -27.39 -7.36 3.50
CA SER A 40 -27.56 -8.38 4.53
C SER A 40 -27.44 -9.79 3.92
N ALA A 41 -28.07 -10.02 2.77
CA ALA A 41 -27.96 -11.29 2.07
C ALA A 41 -26.52 -11.58 1.59
N ALA A 42 -25.77 -10.56 1.15
CA ALA A 42 -24.36 -10.71 0.78
C ALA A 42 -23.46 -10.99 1.99
N GLU A 43 -23.83 -10.49 3.18
CA GLU A 43 -23.14 -10.83 4.43
C GLU A 43 -23.35 -12.30 4.84
N ASP A 44 -24.42 -12.96 4.36
CA ASP A 44 -24.70 -14.37 4.60
C ASP A 44 -24.22 -15.28 3.45
N ASP A 45 -24.63 -14.99 2.21
CA ASP A 45 -24.24 -15.68 0.97
C ASP A 45 -23.82 -14.66 -0.11
N PRO A 46 -22.54 -14.25 -0.10
CA PRO A 46 -22.00 -13.30 -1.09
C PRO A 46 -22.03 -13.85 -2.51
N ALA A 47 -22.00 -15.17 -2.69
CA ALA A 47 -22.01 -15.79 -4.02
C ALA A 47 -23.38 -15.63 -4.70
N ALA A 48 -24.48 -15.77 -3.96
CA ALA A 48 -25.83 -15.57 -4.48
C ALA A 48 -26.05 -14.13 -4.97
N VAL A 49 -25.61 -13.13 -4.19
CA VAL A 49 -25.70 -11.72 -4.61
C VAL A 49 -24.72 -11.43 -5.75
N GLY A 50 -23.52 -12.02 -5.72
CA GLY A 50 -22.52 -11.90 -6.79
C GLY A 50 -23.00 -12.38 -8.16
N ARG A 51 -23.91 -13.37 -8.23
CA ARG A 51 -24.53 -13.83 -9.50
C ARG A 51 -25.39 -12.77 -10.20
N VAL A 52 -25.81 -11.73 -9.48
CA VAL A 52 -26.64 -10.62 -10.00
C VAL A 52 -25.97 -9.25 -9.88
N ALA A 53 -24.63 -9.23 -9.71
CA ALA A 53 -23.85 -8.01 -9.52
C ALA A 53 -24.11 -6.94 -10.60
N ASP A 54 -24.22 -7.35 -11.86
CA ASP A 54 -24.51 -6.46 -12.99
C ASP A 54 -25.90 -5.79 -12.90
N ALA A 55 -26.90 -6.45 -12.30
CA ALA A 55 -28.22 -5.86 -12.07
C ALA A 55 -28.23 -4.86 -10.91
N VAL A 56 -27.21 -4.88 -10.05
CA VAL A 56 -27.02 -3.91 -8.96
C VAL A 56 -26.28 -2.65 -9.44
N VAL A 57 -25.45 -2.75 -10.48
CA VAL A 57 -24.67 -1.63 -11.05
C VAL A 57 -25.48 -0.35 -11.32
N PRO A 58 -26.71 -0.40 -11.88
CA PRO A 58 -27.49 0.81 -12.15
C PRO A 58 -27.82 1.66 -10.91
N TYR A 59 -27.69 1.11 -9.69
CA TYR A 59 -27.88 1.82 -8.44
C TYR A 59 -26.61 2.57 -7.97
N LEU A 60 -25.46 2.40 -8.63
CA LEU A 60 -24.26 3.20 -8.38
C LEU A 60 -24.40 4.63 -8.88
N THR A 61 -25.31 4.90 -9.83
CA THR A 61 -25.56 6.23 -10.39
C THR A 61 -26.93 6.79 -9.98
N ASP A 62 -27.51 6.27 -8.89
CA ASP A 62 -28.80 6.72 -8.38
C ASP A 62 -28.74 8.22 -7.99
N PRO A 63 -29.80 9.01 -8.25
CA PRO A 63 -29.83 10.43 -7.84
C PRO A 63 -29.71 10.61 -6.32
N ASP A 64 -30.13 9.64 -5.51
CA ASP A 64 -29.98 9.67 -4.06
C ASP A 64 -28.63 9.08 -3.62
N ARG A 65 -27.79 9.93 -3.01
CA ARG A 65 -26.45 9.52 -2.52
C ARG A 65 -26.50 8.36 -1.51
N ALA A 66 -27.56 8.22 -0.72
CA ALA A 66 -27.69 7.13 0.24
C ALA A 66 -28.01 5.80 -0.45
N VAL A 67 -28.65 5.84 -1.63
CA VAL A 67 -28.81 4.66 -2.49
C VAL A 67 -27.44 4.30 -3.06
N ARG A 68 -26.71 5.23 -3.68
CA ARG A 68 -25.34 4.99 -4.20
C ARG A 68 -24.39 4.38 -3.16
N LEU A 69 -24.37 4.96 -1.95
CA LEU A 69 -23.56 4.43 -0.85
C LEU A 69 -23.99 3.02 -0.41
N SER A 70 -25.29 2.76 -0.34
CA SER A 70 -25.80 1.42 -0.03
C SER A 70 -25.36 0.41 -1.10
N THR A 71 -25.38 0.82 -2.37
CA THR A 71 -24.93 0.01 -3.51
C THR A 71 -23.44 -0.32 -3.41
N ALA A 72 -22.59 0.67 -3.16
CA ALA A 72 -21.15 0.43 -2.99
C ALA A 72 -20.87 -0.52 -1.83
N LYS A 73 -21.64 -0.44 -0.72
CA LYS A 73 -21.54 -1.38 0.40
C LYS A 73 -21.99 -2.80 0.07
N VAL A 74 -22.95 -2.99 -0.85
CA VAL A 74 -23.28 -4.32 -1.38
C VAL A 74 -22.06 -4.91 -2.09
N PHE A 75 -21.41 -4.13 -2.96
CA PHE A 75 -20.22 -4.59 -3.65
C PHE A 75 -19.04 -4.88 -2.70
N VAL A 76 -18.84 -4.10 -1.65
CA VAL A 76 -17.86 -4.42 -0.60
C VAL A 76 -18.18 -5.78 0.06
N ALA A 77 -19.44 -6.00 0.46
CA ALA A 77 -19.85 -7.25 1.10
C ALA A 77 -19.65 -8.48 0.20
N VAL A 78 -19.92 -8.34 -1.11
CA VAL A 78 -19.63 -9.38 -2.09
C VAL A 78 -18.12 -9.56 -2.29
N ALA A 79 -17.38 -8.49 -2.52
CA ALA A 79 -15.96 -8.55 -2.87
C ALA A 79 -15.09 -9.13 -1.74
N GLU A 80 -15.46 -8.89 -0.48
CA GLU A 80 -14.71 -9.39 0.69
C GLU A 80 -14.56 -10.92 0.71
N ARG A 81 -15.51 -11.65 0.11
CA ARG A 81 -15.55 -13.13 0.14
C ARG A 81 -15.70 -13.79 -1.23
N CYS A 82 -16.14 -13.04 -2.23
CA CYS A 82 -16.25 -13.46 -3.63
C CYS A 82 -15.69 -12.37 -4.56
N PRO A 83 -14.41 -12.00 -4.43
CA PRO A 83 -13.80 -10.89 -5.19
C PRO A 83 -13.93 -11.05 -6.71
N GLU A 84 -13.89 -12.29 -7.21
CA GLU A 84 -14.06 -12.61 -8.64
C GLU A 84 -15.43 -12.20 -9.20
N ARG A 85 -16.45 -12.05 -8.34
CA ARG A 85 -17.80 -11.60 -8.74
C ARG A 85 -17.88 -10.10 -8.98
N VAL A 86 -16.91 -9.33 -8.49
CA VAL A 86 -16.88 -7.88 -8.65
C VAL A 86 -16.01 -7.43 -9.83
N VAL A 87 -15.08 -8.28 -10.30
CA VAL A 87 -14.25 -7.99 -11.49
C VAL A 87 -15.07 -7.58 -12.72
N PRO A 88 -16.23 -8.20 -13.06
CA PRO A 88 -17.02 -7.76 -14.22
C PRO A 88 -17.60 -6.34 -14.11
N VAL A 89 -17.75 -5.81 -12.89
CA VAL A 89 -18.35 -4.49 -12.63
C VAL A 89 -17.32 -3.42 -12.21
N ARG A 90 -16.02 -3.76 -12.25
CA ARG A 90 -14.91 -2.90 -11.80
C ARG A 90 -14.93 -1.49 -12.42
N GLU A 91 -15.26 -1.37 -13.70
CA GLU A 91 -15.28 -0.06 -14.40
C GLU A 91 -16.30 0.89 -13.76
N ALA A 92 -17.49 0.37 -13.40
CA ALA A 92 -18.53 1.18 -12.76
C ALA A 92 -18.16 1.63 -11.34
N LEU A 93 -17.32 0.85 -10.64
CA LEU A 93 -16.76 1.23 -9.34
C LEU A 93 -15.62 2.23 -9.51
N ALA A 94 -14.73 2.02 -10.49
CA ALA A 94 -13.62 2.92 -10.79
C ALA A 94 -14.14 4.32 -11.18
N GLU A 95 -15.20 4.40 -11.99
CA GLU A 95 -15.89 5.66 -12.29
C GLU A 95 -16.40 6.38 -11.02
N ARG A 96 -16.88 5.64 -10.01
CA ARG A 96 -17.34 6.26 -8.76
C ARG A 96 -16.19 6.72 -7.88
N LEU A 97 -15.03 6.08 -7.95
CA LEU A 97 -13.83 6.49 -7.24
C LEU A 97 -13.22 7.76 -7.84
N ALA A 98 -13.16 7.82 -9.17
CA ALA A 98 -12.59 8.93 -9.94
C ALA A 98 -13.47 10.18 -10.01
N ASP A 99 -14.74 10.10 -9.60
CA ASP A 99 -15.67 11.22 -9.59
C ASP A 99 -15.40 12.15 -8.39
N GLU A 100 -14.73 13.28 -8.64
CA GLU A 100 -14.39 14.29 -7.62
C GLU A 100 -15.63 14.93 -6.97
N ASP A 101 -16.77 14.97 -7.67
CA ASP A 101 -18.04 15.50 -7.16
C ASP A 101 -18.83 14.43 -6.37
N GLU A 102 -18.40 13.17 -6.39
CA GLU A 102 -19.05 12.09 -5.68
C GLU A 102 -18.86 12.21 -4.17
N PHE A 103 -19.88 11.80 -3.43
CA PHE A 103 -19.84 11.72 -1.99
C PHE A 103 -18.69 10.83 -1.53
N TYR A 104 -17.77 11.40 -0.75
CA TYR A 104 -16.51 10.76 -0.35
C TYR A 104 -16.65 9.34 0.21
N TYR A 105 -17.73 9.02 0.96
CA TYR A 105 -17.96 7.65 1.43
C TYR A 105 -18.29 6.65 0.30
N VAL A 106 -18.86 7.09 -0.82
CA VAL A 106 -19.07 6.24 -2.01
C VAL A 106 -17.72 5.94 -2.65
N ARG A 107 -16.88 6.97 -2.86
CA ARG A 107 -15.49 6.82 -3.36
C ARG A 107 -14.70 5.84 -2.50
N ALA A 108 -14.72 6.02 -1.19
CA ALA A 108 -14.05 5.15 -0.22
C ALA A 108 -14.51 3.68 -0.31
N ARG A 109 -15.82 3.44 -0.47
CA ARG A 109 -16.36 2.07 -0.59
C ARG A 109 -16.13 1.46 -1.97
N ALA A 110 -16.09 2.28 -3.02
CA ALA A 110 -15.68 1.84 -4.35
C ALA A 110 -14.22 1.38 -4.35
N ALA A 111 -13.31 2.18 -3.78
CA ALA A 111 -11.91 1.80 -3.60
C ALA A 111 -11.75 0.50 -2.82
N GLU A 112 -12.46 0.35 -1.69
CA GLU A 112 -12.41 -0.87 -0.88
C GLU A 112 -12.85 -2.12 -1.67
N ALA A 113 -13.95 -2.03 -2.42
CA ALA A 113 -14.42 -3.14 -3.26
C ALA A 113 -13.44 -3.46 -4.40
N LEU A 114 -12.84 -2.45 -5.02
CA LEU A 114 -11.81 -2.63 -6.05
C LEU A 114 -10.54 -3.26 -5.49
N GLY A 115 -10.10 -2.85 -4.29
CA GLY A 115 -8.98 -3.47 -3.59
C GLY A 115 -9.18 -4.98 -3.43
N TYR A 116 -10.33 -5.39 -2.89
CA TYR A 116 -10.67 -6.82 -2.79
C TYR A 116 -10.69 -7.53 -4.15
N ALA A 117 -11.29 -6.92 -5.17
CA ALA A 117 -11.32 -7.49 -6.52
C ALA A 117 -9.91 -7.65 -7.13
N ALA A 118 -8.97 -6.76 -6.79
CA ALA A 118 -7.58 -6.84 -7.25
C ALA A 118 -6.83 -8.05 -6.70
N VAL A 119 -7.26 -8.65 -5.57
CA VAL A 119 -6.71 -9.93 -5.09
C VAL A 119 -7.06 -11.08 -6.03
N ALA A 120 -8.24 -11.03 -6.67
CA ALA A 120 -8.68 -12.09 -7.59
C ALA A 120 -8.15 -11.90 -9.01
N ASP A 121 -8.16 -10.67 -9.52
CA ASP A 121 -7.67 -10.33 -10.86
C ASP A 121 -6.97 -8.97 -10.86
N PRO A 122 -5.70 -8.91 -10.41
CA PRO A 122 -4.95 -7.66 -10.35
C PRO A 122 -4.75 -7.07 -11.75
N ALA A 123 -4.70 -7.90 -12.80
CA ALA A 123 -4.55 -7.45 -14.17
C ALA A 123 -5.78 -6.69 -14.69
N ALA A 124 -6.97 -7.16 -14.36
CA ALA A 124 -8.20 -6.49 -14.74
C ALA A 124 -8.46 -5.22 -13.90
N VAL A 125 -8.06 -5.21 -12.62
CA VAL A 125 -8.49 -4.17 -11.68
C VAL A 125 -7.43 -3.09 -11.44
N ALA A 126 -6.17 -3.44 -11.25
CA ALA A 126 -5.11 -2.49 -10.88
C ALA A 126 -4.51 -1.79 -12.12
N SER A 127 -5.34 -1.07 -12.89
CA SER A 127 -4.87 -0.27 -14.02
C SER A 127 -4.00 0.91 -13.55
N PRO A 128 -3.13 1.47 -14.42
CA PRO A 128 -2.35 2.65 -14.08
C PRO A 128 -3.20 3.84 -13.62
N GLU A 129 -4.38 4.02 -14.22
CA GLU A 129 -5.35 5.07 -13.88
C GLU A 129 -5.91 4.85 -12.47
N LEU A 130 -6.37 3.63 -12.15
CA LEU A 130 -6.86 3.32 -10.81
C LEU A 130 -5.78 3.58 -9.75
N LEU A 131 -4.54 3.14 -10.02
CA LEU A 131 -3.43 3.36 -9.10
C LEU A 131 -3.12 4.85 -8.92
N ALA A 132 -3.28 5.66 -9.98
CA ALA A 132 -3.14 7.10 -9.88
C ALA A 132 -4.26 7.70 -9.00
N ASP A 133 -5.51 7.31 -9.20
CA ASP A 133 -6.65 7.79 -8.40
C ASP A 133 -6.49 7.44 -6.91
N LEU A 134 -6.07 6.21 -6.59
CA LEU A 134 -5.82 5.80 -5.21
C LEU A 134 -4.74 6.66 -4.54
N ARG A 135 -3.67 6.99 -5.27
CA ARG A 135 -2.56 7.80 -4.74
C ARG A 135 -2.90 9.27 -4.61
N ILE A 136 -3.58 9.84 -5.61
CA ILE A 136 -4.04 11.23 -5.55
C ILE A 136 -4.98 11.38 -4.34
N GLY A 137 -5.89 10.44 -4.14
CA GLY A 137 -6.76 10.47 -2.97
C GLY A 137 -6.02 10.35 -1.63
N LEU A 138 -4.94 9.57 -1.55
CA LEU A 138 -4.09 9.54 -0.35
C LEU A 138 -3.47 10.90 0.00
N ALA A 139 -3.22 11.76 -0.98
CA ALA A 139 -2.64 13.08 -0.72
C ALA A 139 -3.68 14.14 -0.35
N PHE A 140 -4.93 14.02 -0.84
CA PHE A 140 -5.88 15.13 -0.83
C PHE A 140 -7.24 14.83 -0.20
N ASP A 141 -7.58 13.57 0.09
CA ASP A 141 -8.90 13.23 0.64
C ASP A 141 -9.00 13.32 2.17
N ASP A 142 -10.24 13.32 2.64
CA ASP A 142 -10.60 13.15 4.05
C ASP A 142 -10.06 11.83 4.62
N ARG A 143 -9.75 11.85 5.91
CA ARG A 143 -9.14 10.72 6.64
C ARG A 143 -9.84 9.38 6.37
N GLU A 144 -11.16 9.31 6.50
CA GLU A 144 -11.92 8.08 6.30
C GLU A 144 -11.83 7.52 4.88
N VAL A 145 -11.58 8.38 3.88
CA VAL A 145 -11.33 7.96 2.50
C VAL A 145 -9.93 7.40 2.40
N ARG A 146 -8.91 8.15 2.87
CA ARG A 146 -7.50 7.74 2.83
C ARG A 146 -7.29 6.36 3.45
N GLU A 147 -7.96 6.07 4.58
CA GLU A 147 -7.93 4.74 5.21
C GLU A 147 -8.38 3.62 4.26
N LYS A 148 -9.40 3.87 3.42
CA LYS A 148 -9.87 2.89 2.42
C LYS A 148 -8.99 2.82 1.19
N LEU A 149 -8.38 3.92 0.77
CA LEU A 149 -7.42 3.94 -0.33
C LEU A 149 -6.15 3.17 0.04
N ALA A 150 -5.61 3.40 1.25
CA ALA A 150 -4.46 2.67 1.79
C ALA A 150 -4.76 1.16 1.88
N LYS A 151 -5.93 0.79 2.42
CA LYS A 151 -6.39 -0.60 2.43
C LYS A 151 -6.49 -1.19 1.02
N ALA A 152 -7.01 -0.44 0.05
CA ALA A 152 -7.10 -0.91 -1.34
C ALA A 152 -5.72 -1.18 -1.93
N LEU A 153 -4.72 -0.33 -1.66
CA LEU A 153 -3.34 -0.52 -2.11
C LEU A 153 -2.68 -1.74 -1.46
N GLU A 154 -2.94 -2.03 -0.18
CA GLU A 154 -2.52 -3.30 0.44
C GLU A 154 -3.07 -4.50 -0.34
N HIS A 155 -4.35 -4.47 -0.71
CA HIS A 155 -4.97 -5.59 -1.43
C HIS A 155 -4.47 -5.70 -2.89
N VAL A 156 -4.13 -4.56 -3.52
CA VAL A 156 -3.41 -4.58 -4.80
C VAL A 156 -2.07 -5.29 -4.65
N ALA A 157 -1.29 -4.98 -3.62
CA ALA A 157 0.00 -5.63 -3.36
C ALA A 157 -0.18 -7.14 -3.11
N LEU A 158 -1.20 -7.53 -2.34
CA LEU A 158 -1.54 -8.94 -2.07
C LEU A 158 -1.93 -9.71 -3.34
N GLY A 159 -2.58 -9.04 -4.30
CA GLY A 159 -2.90 -9.65 -5.60
C GLY A 159 -1.69 -9.75 -6.52
N ASP A 160 -0.93 -8.67 -6.66
CA ASP A 160 0.25 -8.57 -7.52
C ASP A 160 1.22 -7.47 -7.00
N PRO A 161 2.28 -7.83 -6.25
CA PRO A 161 3.21 -6.85 -5.68
C PRO A 161 3.97 -6.04 -6.75
N ASP A 162 4.14 -6.60 -7.95
CA ASP A 162 4.79 -5.91 -9.06
C ASP A 162 4.05 -4.63 -9.48
N ARG A 163 2.75 -4.51 -9.16
CA ARG A 163 1.96 -3.29 -9.43
C ARG A 163 2.45 -2.08 -8.67
N LEU A 164 3.04 -2.29 -7.49
CA LEU A 164 3.50 -1.22 -6.61
C LEU A 164 5.01 -1.07 -6.57
N ARG A 165 5.78 -1.93 -7.26
CA ARG A 165 7.26 -1.96 -7.18
C ARG A 165 7.94 -0.61 -7.46
N HIS A 166 7.40 0.18 -8.39
CA HIS A 166 7.95 1.49 -8.75
C HIS A 166 7.38 2.64 -7.91
N ARG A 167 6.47 2.32 -6.99
CA ARG A 167 5.70 3.29 -6.20
C ARG A 167 6.07 3.25 -4.73
N VAL A 168 7.04 2.42 -4.34
CA VAL A 168 7.49 2.26 -2.95
C VAL A 168 7.87 3.60 -2.31
N ALA A 169 8.68 4.42 -3.00
CA ALA A 169 9.05 5.74 -2.50
C ALA A 169 7.82 6.64 -2.28
N ASP A 170 6.91 6.69 -3.25
CA ASP A 170 5.69 7.51 -3.15
C ASP A 170 4.77 7.03 -2.01
N LEU A 171 4.67 5.71 -1.78
CA LEU A 171 3.89 5.18 -0.65
C LEU A 171 4.59 5.46 0.68
N ALA A 172 5.93 5.49 0.70
CA ALA A 172 6.71 5.80 1.88
C ALA A 172 6.49 7.23 2.38
N GLU A 173 6.21 8.18 1.47
CA GLU A 173 5.88 9.58 1.80
C GLU A 173 4.62 9.72 2.65
N HIS A 174 3.72 8.73 2.65
CA HIS A 174 2.48 8.73 3.42
C HIS A 174 2.58 7.92 4.72
N LEU A 175 3.77 7.43 5.08
CA LEU A 175 3.93 6.65 6.31
C LEU A 175 3.79 7.51 7.57
N ASP A 176 3.79 8.84 7.49
CA ASP A 176 3.59 9.76 8.62
C ASP A 176 2.16 10.32 8.72
N ASP A 177 1.21 9.75 7.97
CA ASP A 177 -0.20 10.15 7.99
C ASP A 177 -0.78 10.14 9.42
N ASP A 178 -1.65 11.09 9.74
CA ASP A 178 -2.26 11.22 11.07
C ASP A 178 -3.15 10.02 11.44
N ALA A 179 -3.61 9.25 10.45
CA ALA A 179 -4.41 8.07 10.66
C ALA A 179 -3.52 6.81 10.78
N GLU A 180 -3.52 6.20 11.99
CA GLU A 180 -2.87 4.91 12.25
C GLU A 180 -3.20 3.85 11.19
N THR A 181 -4.46 3.79 10.77
CA THR A 181 -4.93 2.81 9.77
C THR A 181 -4.31 3.03 8.39
N VAL A 182 -4.03 4.28 7.99
CA VAL A 182 -3.29 4.58 6.75
C VAL A 182 -1.86 4.06 6.87
N ARG A 183 -1.14 4.44 7.94
CA ARG A 183 0.24 4.01 8.20
C ARG A 183 0.36 2.48 8.20
N TYR A 184 -0.55 1.80 8.90
CA TYR A 184 -0.58 0.34 8.98
C TYR A 184 -0.75 -0.33 7.62
N HIS A 185 -1.75 0.08 6.83
CA HIS A 185 -2.04 -0.56 5.54
C HIS A 185 -0.94 -0.29 4.51
N LEU A 186 -0.35 0.91 4.51
CA LEU A 186 0.77 1.22 3.62
C LEU A 186 2.02 0.42 3.99
N LEU A 187 2.36 0.29 5.27
CA LEU A 187 3.44 -0.59 5.69
C LEU A 187 3.17 -2.05 5.32
N ALA A 188 1.93 -2.53 5.47
CA ALA A 188 1.57 -3.88 5.05
C ALA A 188 1.76 -4.08 3.54
N ALA A 189 1.38 -3.11 2.70
CA ALA A 189 1.63 -3.13 1.27
C ALA A 189 3.15 -3.19 0.96
N LEU A 190 3.95 -2.38 1.65
CA LEU A 190 5.41 -2.37 1.49
C LEU A 190 6.05 -3.70 1.92
N VAL A 191 5.59 -4.31 3.01
CA VAL A 191 6.03 -5.66 3.41
C VAL A 191 5.76 -6.68 2.30
N VAL A 192 4.57 -6.65 1.70
CA VAL A 192 4.22 -7.58 0.61
C VAL A 192 5.11 -7.38 -0.61
N VAL A 193 5.39 -6.13 -0.99
CA VAL A 193 6.36 -5.83 -2.06
C VAL A 193 7.76 -6.33 -1.70
N GLY A 194 8.24 -6.03 -0.50
CA GLY A 194 9.55 -6.43 -0.02
C GLY A 194 9.73 -7.95 0.12
N CYS A 195 8.67 -8.72 0.32
CA CYS A 195 8.75 -10.18 0.32
C CYS A 195 9.15 -10.75 -1.06
N VAL A 196 8.90 -10.01 -2.14
CA VAL A 196 9.26 -10.41 -3.51
C VAL A 196 10.52 -9.73 -3.99
N ASP A 197 10.70 -8.44 -3.66
CA ASP A 197 11.85 -7.64 -4.07
C ASP A 197 12.30 -6.74 -2.90
N PRO A 198 13.03 -7.27 -1.91
CA PRO A 198 13.39 -6.53 -0.71
C PRO A 198 14.19 -5.27 -0.99
N GLU A 199 15.06 -5.28 -2.02
CA GLU A 199 15.90 -4.15 -2.41
C GLU A 199 15.08 -2.88 -2.72
N ARG A 200 13.82 -3.04 -3.12
CA ARG A 200 12.91 -1.90 -3.36
C ARG A 200 12.63 -1.09 -2.12
N LEU A 201 12.74 -1.69 -0.94
CA LEU A 201 12.52 -0.99 0.32
C LEU A 201 13.68 -0.07 0.72
N THR A 202 14.82 -0.12 -0.01
CA THR A 202 16.01 0.68 0.30
C THR A 202 15.70 2.17 0.36
N ASP A 203 14.99 2.69 -0.64
CA ASP A 203 14.62 4.12 -0.71
C ASP A 203 13.56 4.50 0.34
N ALA A 204 12.77 3.53 0.82
CA ALA A 204 11.79 3.74 1.89
C ALA A 204 12.41 3.65 3.29
N ARG A 205 13.66 3.19 3.42
CA ARG A 205 14.30 2.92 4.72
C ARG A 205 14.16 4.08 5.73
N PRO A 206 14.43 5.36 5.39
CA PRO A 206 14.32 6.43 6.37
C PRO A 206 12.90 6.55 6.96
N ALA A 207 11.87 6.41 6.12
CA ALA A 207 10.48 6.45 6.56
C ALA A 207 10.10 5.21 7.39
N LEU A 208 10.62 4.03 7.01
CA LEU A 208 10.43 2.79 7.79
C LEU A 208 11.08 2.88 9.18
N VAL A 209 12.32 3.39 9.28
CA VAL A 209 13.01 3.59 10.56
C VAL A 209 12.24 4.58 11.44
N ALA A 210 11.74 5.67 10.86
CA ALA A 210 10.92 6.65 11.59
C ALA A 210 9.59 6.07 12.13
N ARG A 211 9.15 4.89 11.65
CA ARG A 211 7.98 4.17 12.17
C ARG A 211 8.29 3.16 13.26
N LEU A 212 9.56 2.92 13.59
CA LEU A 212 9.93 2.14 14.78
C LEU A 212 9.56 2.86 16.09
N ASP A 213 9.40 4.19 16.06
CA ASP A 213 8.97 5.01 17.20
C ASP A 213 7.47 5.39 17.13
N ASP A 214 6.67 4.72 16.29
CA ASP A 214 5.24 5.02 16.16
C ASP A 214 4.46 4.76 17.46
N GLU A 215 3.44 5.57 17.73
CA GLU A 215 2.54 5.39 18.87
C GLU A 215 1.83 4.03 18.86
N SER A 216 1.52 3.51 17.67
CA SER A 216 0.82 2.23 17.50
C SER A 216 1.80 1.06 17.45
N PRO A 217 1.66 0.06 18.35
CA PRO A 217 2.46 -1.16 18.29
C PRO A 217 2.26 -1.93 16.98
N TYR A 218 1.10 -1.82 16.34
CA TYR A 218 0.85 -2.48 15.07
C TYR A 218 1.67 -1.85 13.93
N VAL A 219 1.80 -0.51 13.93
CA VAL A 219 2.63 0.22 12.97
C VAL A 219 4.10 -0.08 13.20
N ARG A 220 4.57 -0.02 14.45
CA ARG A 220 5.96 -0.40 14.80
C ARG A 220 6.31 -1.82 14.34
N GLY A 221 5.42 -2.78 14.61
CA GLY A 221 5.62 -4.18 14.22
C GLY A 221 5.72 -4.37 12.70
N ARG A 222 4.94 -3.63 11.92
CA ARG A 222 5.02 -3.67 10.45
C ARG A 222 6.27 -3.00 9.89
N ALA A 223 6.69 -1.88 10.50
CA ALA A 223 7.94 -1.22 10.14
C ALA A 223 9.16 -2.12 10.40
N ALA A 224 9.19 -2.78 11.56
CA ALA A 224 10.22 -3.76 11.89
C ALA A 224 10.22 -4.96 10.93
N GLU A 225 9.05 -5.45 10.53
CA GLU A 225 8.92 -6.53 9.53
C GLU A 225 9.50 -6.10 8.18
N ALA A 226 9.19 -4.89 7.69
CA ALA A 226 9.72 -4.36 6.44
C ALA A 226 11.24 -4.18 6.48
N LEU A 227 11.79 -3.64 7.57
CA LEU A 227 13.23 -3.50 7.77
C LEU A 227 13.95 -4.86 7.87
N GLY A 228 13.30 -5.85 8.47
CA GLY A 228 13.82 -7.23 8.53
C GLY A 228 13.90 -7.93 7.17
N LEU A 229 13.16 -7.47 6.14
CA LEU A 229 13.30 -7.98 4.78
C LEU A 229 14.57 -7.45 4.12
N LEU A 230 14.93 -6.18 4.37
CA LEU A 230 16.17 -5.58 3.87
C LEU A 230 17.42 -6.29 4.42
N THR A 231 17.36 -6.86 5.62
CA THR A 231 18.49 -7.62 6.20
C THR A 231 18.60 -9.06 5.67
N ARG A 232 17.53 -9.62 5.07
CA ARG A 232 17.53 -11.01 4.53
C ARG A 232 18.01 -11.09 3.08
N ALA A 233 17.87 -10.02 2.30
CA ALA A 233 18.33 -9.98 0.91
C ALA A 233 19.87 -10.05 0.76
N ASP A 234 20.59 -9.97 1.88
CA ASP A 234 22.05 -10.00 1.97
C ASP A 234 22.64 -11.42 1.98
N ASP A 235 21.83 -12.48 1.83
CA ASP A 235 22.30 -13.88 1.86
C ASP A 235 22.50 -14.45 0.44
N PRO A 236 23.75 -14.71 -0.02
CA PRO A 236 24.02 -15.28 -1.35
C PRO A 236 23.76 -16.80 -1.45
N GLU A 237 23.29 -17.49 -0.40
CA GLU A 237 23.05 -18.93 -0.44
C GLU A 237 21.67 -19.31 -1.00
N GLU A 238 21.48 -19.23 -2.33
CA GLU A 238 20.70 -20.19 -3.14
C GLU A 238 20.96 -19.98 -4.66
N THR A 239 22.23 -20.01 -5.08
CA THR A 239 22.58 -20.24 -6.51
C THR A 239 23.68 -21.29 -6.67
N GLU A 240 23.45 -22.49 -6.12
CA GLU A 240 24.14 -23.70 -6.57
C GLU A 240 23.13 -24.80 -6.88
N ASP A 241 22.66 -24.85 -8.13
CA ASP A 241 22.80 -26.07 -8.93
C ASP A 241 22.45 -25.83 -10.42
N GLY A 242 23.45 -25.96 -11.30
CA GLY A 242 23.22 -26.40 -12.68
C GLY A 242 23.63 -25.47 -13.84
N ALA A 243 24.92 -25.59 -14.22
CA ALA A 243 25.45 -25.52 -15.59
C ALA A 243 25.75 -24.15 -16.25
N GLY A 244 27.06 -23.88 -16.37
CA GLY A 244 27.67 -23.72 -17.70
C GLY A 244 27.71 -22.32 -18.31
N GLY A 245 28.64 -21.51 -17.80
CA GLY A 245 29.46 -20.52 -18.52
C GLY A 245 28.86 -19.66 -19.62
N ILE A 246 28.75 -18.35 -19.35
CA ILE A 246 29.21 -17.26 -20.24
C ILE A 246 29.69 -16.12 -19.34
N GLU A 247 30.94 -15.69 -19.51
CA GLU A 247 31.47 -14.43 -18.98
C GLU A 247 30.89 -13.26 -19.79
N ASP A 248 30.15 -12.35 -19.14
CA ASP A 248 30.18 -10.89 -19.36
C ASP A 248 28.96 -10.22 -18.71
N GLY A 249 29.21 -9.24 -17.83
CA GLY A 249 28.21 -8.30 -17.34
C GLY A 249 28.25 -8.10 -15.84
N ALA A 250 28.71 -6.92 -15.42
CA ALA A 250 28.78 -6.44 -14.04
C ALA A 250 27.48 -6.65 -13.25
N GLY A 251 27.39 -7.72 -12.48
CA GLY A 251 26.53 -7.80 -11.30
C GLY A 251 27.21 -6.99 -10.21
N ALA A 252 26.76 -5.75 -9.99
CA ALA A 252 27.16 -5.01 -8.81
C ALA A 252 26.70 -5.81 -7.60
N ALA A 253 27.64 -6.29 -6.78
CA ALA A 253 27.34 -6.68 -5.42
C ALA A 253 26.75 -5.45 -4.73
N ILE A 254 25.44 -5.42 -4.56
CA ILE A 254 24.75 -4.32 -3.88
C ILE A 254 25.04 -4.49 -2.40
N GLY A 255 25.79 -3.55 -1.86
CA GLY A 255 26.32 -3.63 -0.50
C GLY A 255 25.20 -3.55 0.54
N THR A 256 25.43 -4.25 1.65
CA THR A 256 24.82 -4.05 2.96
C THR A 256 24.32 -2.62 3.12
N VAL A 257 23.04 -2.40 3.46
CA VAL A 257 22.62 -1.05 3.90
C VAL A 257 23.00 -0.92 5.37
N PRO A 258 24.12 -0.24 5.74
CA PRO A 258 24.64 -0.33 7.10
C PRO A 258 23.67 0.30 8.10
N GLY A 259 23.50 -0.33 9.26
CA GLY A 259 22.73 0.23 10.38
C GLY A 259 21.29 -0.29 10.54
N VAL A 260 20.70 -1.05 9.60
CA VAL A 260 19.31 -1.55 9.77
C VAL A 260 19.19 -2.44 11.01
N ALA A 261 20.18 -3.32 11.22
CA ALA A 261 20.23 -4.16 12.41
C ALA A 261 20.44 -3.35 13.70
N ASP A 262 21.14 -2.21 13.63
CA ASP A 262 21.33 -1.32 14.78
C ASP A 262 20.04 -0.53 15.09
N ASP A 263 19.32 -0.08 14.06
CA ASP A 263 18.00 0.55 14.16
C ASP A 263 17.00 -0.41 14.85
N LEU A 264 16.96 -1.67 14.41
CA LEU A 264 16.12 -2.72 15.02
C LEU A 264 16.53 -3.04 16.47
N ARG A 265 17.84 -3.12 16.76
CA ARG A 265 18.34 -3.35 18.13
C ARG A 265 18.03 -2.18 19.06
N ALA A 266 18.10 -0.94 18.56
CA ALA A 266 17.74 0.25 19.32
C ALA A 266 16.25 0.21 19.69
N ALA A 267 15.37 -0.10 18.74
CA ALA A 267 13.94 -0.24 18.98
C ALA A 267 13.61 -1.37 19.99
N ALA A 268 14.28 -2.52 19.88
CA ALA A 268 14.09 -3.65 20.80
C ALA A 268 14.40 -3.29 22.28
N ARG A 269 15.37 -2.39 22.52
CA ARG A 269 15.78 -1.97 23.87
C ARG A 269 14.79 -1.03 24.54
N VAL A 270 14.00 -0.28 23.77
CA VAL A 270 12.97 0.63 24.29
C VAL A 270 11.72 -0.14 24.74
N GLU A 271 11.51 -1.33 24.19
CA GLU A 271 10.30 -2.12 24.36
C GLU A 271 10.26 -2.97 25.65
N GLU A 272 11.37 -3.19 26.38
CA GLU A 272 11.35 -4.00 27.63
C GLU A 272 10.54 -3.41 28.82
N ALA A 273 9.73 -2.37 28.61
CA ALA A 273 9.03 -1.62 29.63
C ALA A 273 7.48 -1.71 29.69
N ASP A 274 6.73 -2.31 28.75
CA ASP A 274 5.25 -2.26 28.88
C ASP A 274 4.40 -3.33 28.13
N GLY A 275 3.80 -4.31 28.84
CA GLY A 275 2.59 -5.02 28.39
C GLY A 275 2.63 -6.02 27.21
N ASP A 276 1.44 -6.53 26.82
CA ASP A 276 1.24 -7.62 25.82
C ASP A 276 1.48 -7.19 24.36
N ALA A 277 1.26 -5.91 24.03
CA ALA A 277 1.52 -5.36 22.69
C ALA A 277 3.01 -5.31 22.33
N THR A 278 3.85 -5.09 23.34
CA THR A 278 5.31 -5.15 23.26
C THR A 278 5.81 -6.54 22.89
N ARG A 279 5.12 -7.60 23.32
CA ARG A 279 5.49 -8.97 22.93
C ARG A 279 5.36 -9.18 21.42
N PHE A 280 4.33 -8.62 20.79
CA PHE A 280 4.10 -8.74 19.34
C PHE A 280 5.19 -8.04 18.53
N VAL A 281 5.54 -6.80 18.89
CA VAL A 281 6.62 -6.04 18.24
C VAL A 281 7.96 -6.69 18.52
N ALA A 282 8.24 -7.07 19.77
CA ALA A 282 9.46 -7.80 20.12
C ALA A 282 9.57 -9.16 19.42
N ASP A 283 8.47 -9.90 19.21
CA ASP A 283 8.46 -11.16 18.45
C ASP A 283 8.78 -10.89 16.96
N ARG A 284 8.27 -9.80 16.38
CA ARG A 284 8.55 -9.40 14.99
C ARG A 284 9.96 -8.87 14.80
N VAL A 285 10.44 -8.03 15.72
CA VAL A 285 11.83 -7.54 15.76
C VAL A 285 12.80 -8.70 16.01
N ARG A 286 12.48 -9.64 16.92
CA ARG A 286 13.29 -10.86 17.11
C ARG A 286 13.24 -11.77 15.89
N PHE A 287 12.12 -11.91 15.22
CA PHE A 287 12.05 -12.67 13.96
C PHE A 287 12.89 -12.01 12.85
N ALA A 288 12.83 -10.68 12.73
CA ALA A 288 13.67 -9.92 11.80
C ALA A 288 15.16 -10.05 12.13
N LEU A 289 15.54 -9.90 13.40
CA LEU A 289 16.91 -10.01 13.87
C LEU A 289 17.45 -11.44 13.87
N ALA A 290 16.64 -12.45 14.18
CA ALA A 290 17.05 -13.86 14.16
C ALA A 290 17.41 -14.29 12.74
N SER A 291 16.61 -13.86 11.76
CA SER A 291 16.97 -14.08 10.35
C SER A 291 18.15 -13.25 9.87
N ALA A 292 18.56 -12.20 10.59
CA ALA A 292 19.81 -11.49 10.35
C ALA A 292 20.99 -12.09 11.15
N ALA A 293 20.73 -12.90 12.19
CA ALA A 293 21.72 -13.47 13.09
C ALA A 293 22.12 -14.91 12.73
N ASP A 294 21.27 -15.65 12.00
CA ASP A 294 21.69 -16.90 11.35
C ASP A 294 22.81 -16.67 10.31
N VAL A 295 23.07 -15.40 9.96
CA VAL A 295 24.19 -14.92 9.11
C VAL A 295 25.52 -14.77 9.88
N ASP A 296 25.50 -14.75 11.23
CA ASP A 296 26.72 -14.54 12.06
C ASP A 296 27.08 -15.76 12.92
N ALA A 297 26.24 -16.79 12.97
CA ALA A 297 26.47 -18.03 13.73
C ALA A 297 27.27 -19.09 12.94
N GLY A 298 28.14 -18.65 12.04
CA GLY A 298 29.21 -19.47 11.48
C GLY A 298 30.52 -19.19 12.20
N LEU A 299 30.64 -19.57 13.49
CA LEU A 299 31.86 -20.02 14.19
C LEU A 299 31.78 -19.83 15.73
N VAL A 300 32.17 -20.91 16.42
CA VAL A 300 32.69 -21.04 17.80
C VAL A 300 31.73 -21.46 18.93
N GLN A 301 32.26 -22.46 19.65
CA GLN A 301 31.73 -23.31 20.72
C GLN A 301 31.63 -22.62 22.10
N GLU A 302 30.70 -23.18 22.90
CA GLU A 302 30.71 -23.38 24.37
C GLU A 302 31.10 -22.23 25.33
N SER A 303 30.20 -21.86 26.26
CA SER A 303 30.24 -22.34 27.67
C SER A 303 29.33 -21.52 28.61
N ASP A 304 28.94 -22.19 29.69
CA ASP A 304 27.94 -21.81 30.69
C ASP A 304 28.26 -20.62 31.61
N ALA A 305 27.16 -20.02 32.14
CA ALA A 305 26.95 -19.47 33.49
C ALA A 305 27.43 -18.05 33.90
N ASP A 306 26.44 -17.24 34.31
CA ASP A 306 26.46 -16.04 35.18
C ASP A 306 26.82 -16.41 36.66
N PRO A 307 27.10 -15.53 37.68
CA PRO A 307 26.72 -14.11 37.78
C PRO A 307 27.59 -13.05 38.52
N GLY A 308 27.42 -11.78 38.09
CA GLY A 308 27.49 -10.48 38.84
C GLY A 308 28.77 -10.07 39.60
N PRO A 309 28.85 -8.85 40.23
CA PRO A 309 27.95 -7.68 40.24
C PRO A 309 28.61 -6.28 39.96
N GLU A 310 27.79 -5.23 39.89
CA GLU A 310 28.06 -3.75 39.89
C GLU A 310 28.84 -3.24 41.16
N PRO A 311 29.28 -1.94 41.35
CA PRO A 311 28.71 -0.65 40.85
C PRO A 311 29.64 0.60 40.67
N GLU A 312 29.00 1.75 40.38
CA GLU A 312 29.30 3.15 40.76
C GLU A 312 29.81 4.16 39.68
N GLY A 313 28.98 5.18 39.37
CA GLY A 313 29.35 6.57 39.70
C GLY A 313 29.47 7.65 38.59
N VAL A 314 28.68 8.72 38.77
CA VAL A 314 29.03 10.16 38.67
C VAL A 314 28.64 10.98 37.41
N PHE A 315 28.04 12.13 37.74
CA PHE A 315 27.57 13.29 36.96
C PHE A 315 28.61 13.99 36.07
N GLY A 316 28.12 14.69 35.04
CA GLY A 316 28.81 15.81 34.39
C GLY A 316 27.96 16.49 33.32
N ASP A 317 27.38 17.64 33.66
CA ASP A 317 26.93 18.68 32.73
C ASP A 317 28.14 19.22 31.94
N ASP A 318 27.94 19.61 30.67
CA ASP A 318 28.44 20.87 30.09
C ASP A 318 28.01 21.01 28.62
N ALA A 319 27.32 22.12 28.32
CA ALA A 319 27.11 22.65 26.98
C ALA A 319 28.31 23.52 26.56
N PRO A 320 28.46 23.79 25.25
CA PRO A 320 28.42 25.20 24.84
C PRO A 320 27.67 25.47 23.52
N GLU A 321 27.17 26.70 23.44
CA GLU A 321 26.55 27.40 22.31
C GLU A 321 27.59 27.98 21.32
N ASP A 322 27.06 28.60 20.25
CA ASP A 322 27.66 29.56 19.28
C ASP A 322 28.24 28.96 17.97
N ASP A 323 28.03 29.51 16.76
CA ASP A 323 27.13 30.52 16.19
C ASP A 323 27.37 30.52 14.66
N ALA A 324 26.37 30.86 13.83
CA ALA A 324 26.49 31.49 12.49
C ALA A 324 25.25 31.23 11.60
N CYS A 325 24.31 32.16 11.62
CA CYS A 325 23.27 32.32 10.61
C CYS A 325 23.84 33.14 9.44
N GLY A 326 23.83 32.57 8.22
CA GLY A 326 24.10 33.27 6.97
C GLY A 326 22.81 33.59 6.22
N ASP A 327 22.74 34.79 5.65
CA ASP A 327 21.62 35.36 4.88
C ASP A 327 21.22 34.51 3.65
N ASP A 328 20.02 33.94 3.66
CA ASP A 328 19.36 33.35 2.49
C ASP A 328 17.97 33.98 2.26
N ALA A 329 17.94 35.28 2.01
CA ALA A 329 16.71 36.05 1.75
C ALA A 329 16.01 35.72 0.39
N ALA A 330 16.37 34.62 -0.27
CA ALA A 330 15.78 34.22 -1.56
C ALA A 330 15.11 32.84 -1.57
N VAL A 331 15.28 32.04 -0.51
CA VAL A 331 14.65 30.71 -0.41
C VAL A 331 13.15 30.87 -0.20
N GLY A 332 12.35 30.34 -1.13
CA GLY A 332 10.88 30.40 -1.09
C GLY A 332 10.23 31.53 -1.90
N THR A 333 11.01 32.32 -2.67
CA THR A 333 10.45 33.32 -3.59
C THR A 333 10.28 32.76 -5.01
N VAL A 334 9.25 33.22 -5.74
CA VAL A 334 9.01 32.83 -7.14
C VAL A 334 10.19 33.18 -8.04
N GLU A 335 10.91 34.25 -7.73
CA GLU A 335 12.11 34.69 -8.45
C GLU A 335 13.30 33.74 -8.18
N GLY A 336 13.47 33.28 -6.94
CA GLY A 336 14.43 32.24 -6.57
C GLY A 336 14.16 30.89 -7.22
N VAL A 337 12.88 30.48 -7.33
CA VAL A 337 12.48 29.26 -8.04
C VAL A 337 12.79 29.35 -9.53
N ARG A 338 12.49 30.50 -10.17
CA ARG A 338 12.76 30.70 -11.61
C ARG A 338 14.25 30.72 -11.93
N ALA A 339 15.07 31.28 -11.05
CA ALA A 339 16.52 31.36 -11.24
C ALA A 339 17.22 29.99 -11.19
N THR A 340 16.65 29.00 -10.49
CA THR A 340 17.25 27.67 -10.29
C THR A 340 16.64 26.56 -11.16
N SER A 341 15.41 26.77 -11.66
CA SER A 341 14.67 25.76 -12.45
C SER A 341 15.32 25.41 -13.79
N GLU A 342 16.00 26.35 -14.47
CA GLU A 342 16.59 26.11 -15.80
C GLU A 342 17.77 25.12 -15.75
N ALA A 343 18.55 25.15 -14.67
CA ALA A 343 19.61 24.18 -14.42
C ALA A 343 19.05 22.78 -14.12
N ALA A 344 17.96 22.69 -13.34
CA ALA A 344 17.28 21.42 -13.06
C ALA A 344 16.65 20.80 -14.31
N VAL A 345 16.01 21.61 -15.16
CA VAL A 345 15.44 21.16 -16.45
C VAL A 345 16.53 20.67 -17.40
N THR A 346 17.71 21.31 -17.39
CA THR A 346 18.86 20.87 -18.18
C THR A 346 19.48 19.58 -17.64
N ALA A 347 19.47 19.38 -16.32
CA ALA A 347 19.97 18.15 -15.67
C ALA A 347 19.06 16.93 -15.90
N ILE A 348 17.75 17.15 -16.09
CA ILE A 348 16.77 16.07 -16.32
C ILE A 348 16.78 15.59 -17.78
N ARG A 349 17.18 16.43 -18.75
CA ARG A 349 17.19 16.08 -20.18
C ARG A 349 18.41 15.23 -20.55
N ARG A 350 18.20 14.01 -21.04
CA ARG A 350 19.26 13.17 -21.65
C ARG A 350 19.31 13.32 -23.18
N PRO A 351 20.42 12.92 -23.85
CA PRO A 351 20.54 13.05 -25.30
C PRO A 351 19.53 12.18 -26.06
N ASN A 352 19.04 12.68 -27.20
CA ASN A 352 18.03 12.07 -28.08
C ASN A 352 18.36 10.62 -28.49
N GLU A 353 17.81 9.66 -27.76
CA GLU A 353 17.69 8.26 -28.19
C GLU A 353 16.25 8.02 -28.66
N THR A 354 16.05 7.55 -29.90
CA THR A 354 14.73 7.32 -30.51
C THR A 354 13.91 6.23 -29.80
N ARG A 355 14.52 5.47 -28.90
CA ARG A 355 13.90 4.37 -28.15
C ARG A 355 14.06 4.57 -26.64
N CYS A 356 12.99 4.35 -25.89
CA CYS A 356 13.01 4.40 -24.43
C CYS A 356 13.91 3.29 -23.87
N PRO A 357 14.95 3.63 -23.06
CA PRO A 357 15.84 2.62 -22.48
C PRO A 357 15.17 1.76 -21.40
N HIS A 358 14.02 2.19 -20.87
CA HIS A 358 13.29 1.48 -19.83
C HIS A 358 12.32 0.41 -20.35
N CYS A 359 11.60 0.69 -21.44
CA CYS A 359 10.58 -0.23 -21.96
C CYS A 359 10.79 -0.61 -23.43
N GLY A 360 11.82 -0.07 -24.10
CA GLY A 360 12.14 -0.37 -25.48
C GLY A 360 11.15 0.18 -26.52
N THR A 361 10.18 1.02 -26.11
CA THR A 361 9.21 1.64 -27.02
C THR A 361 9.83 2.83 -27.74
N ASP A 362 9.51 3.01 -29.02
CA ASP A 362 9.95 4.19 -29.77
C ASP A 362 9.15 5.42 -29.30
N VAL A 363 9.87 6.46 -28.84
CA VAL A 363 9.25 7.67 -28.27
C VAL A 363 9.49 8.85 -29.22
N PRO A 364 8.48 9.68 -29.52
CA PRO A 364 8.67 10.87 -30.36
C PRO A 364 9.68 11.85 -29.75
N ASP A 365 10.57 12.43 -30.57
CA ASP A 365 11.63 13.39 -30.16
C ASP A 365 11.14 14.62 -29.37
N THR A 366 9.83 14.88 -29.36
CA THR A 366 9.23 16.03 -28.68
C THR A 366 8.57 15.67 -27.34
N ALA A 367 8.47 14.39 -26.96
CA ALA A 367 7.80 13.97 -25.73
C ALA A 367 8.79 13.93 -24.54
N PRO A 368 8.57 14.73 -23.47
CA PRO A 368 9.46 14.76 -22.30
C PRO A 368 9.33 13.52 -21.39
N ILE A 369 8.30 12.69 -21.63
CA ILE A 369 7.98 11.49 -20.85
C ILE A 369 7.55 10.37 -21.81
N CYS A 370 7.94 9.12 -21.53
CA CYS A 370 7.49 7.95 -22.27
C CYS A 370 5.98 7.71 -22.06
N PRO A 371 5.16 7.62 -23.13
CA PRO A 371 3.72 7.46 -23.01
C PRO A 371 3.27 6.07 -22.53
N VAL A 372 4.19 5.09 -22.47
CA VAL A 372 3.90 3.71 -22.06
C VAL A 372 4.28 3.46 -20.62
N CYS A 373 5.45 3.95 -20.17
CA CYS A 373 5.97 3.65 -18.84
C CYS A 373 6.12 4.88 -17.93
N GLY A 374 5.88 6.10 -18.42
CA GLY A 374 5.97 7.33 -17.63
C GLY A 374 7.40 7.76 -17.27
N SER A 375 8.43 7.08 -17.77
CA SER A 375 9.82 7.46 -17.51
C SER A 375 10.17 8.80 -18.19
N PRO A 376 10.81 9.75 -17.50
CA PRO A 376 11.30 10.99 -18.10
C PRO A 376 12.40 10.70 -19.12
N ARG A 377 12.47 11.51 -20.18
CA ARG A 377 13.38 11.31 -21.31
C ARG A 377 14.75 11.95 -21.13
#